data_AF-K2DUC9-F1
#
_entry.id   AF-K2DUC9-F1
#
_cell.length_a   1.000
_cell.length_b   1.000
_cell.length_c   1.000
_cell.angle_alpha   90.00
_cell.angle_beta   90.00
_cell.angle_gamma   90.00
#
_symmetry.space_group_name_H-M   'P 1'
#
loop_
_entity.id
_entity.type
_entity.pdbx_description
1 polymer ?
#
loop_
_entity_poly.entity_id
_entity_poly.type
_entity_poly.pdbx_seq_one_letter_code
_entity_poly.pdbx_strand_id
1 'polypeptide(L)'
;MPNQSKLDALFQRAQALNPIPAAVICPESAVALEGAILAAEQKNIIPILIGENAKIKKIAQEIGKDISGYRMIDVPEEKAAEEAIK
;
A
#
# COMPACT_ATOMS: atom_id res chain seq x y z
N MET A 1 -23.45 -23.44 5.23
CA MET A 1 -22.42 -22.39 5.48
C MET A 1 -22.83 -21.18 4.66
N PRO A 2 -22.87 -19.96 5.23
CA PRO A 2 -23.33 -18.80 4.48
C PRO A 2 -22.45 -18.58 3.25
N ASN A 3 -23.04 -18.06 2.19
CA ASN A 3 -22.49 -17.95 0.84
C ASN A 3 -21.30 -16.98 0.82
N GLN A 4 -20.13 -17.44 1.28
CA GLN A 4 -18.93 -16.63 1.39
C GLN A 4 -18.41 -16.27 0.00
N SER A 5 -18.11 -14.99 -0.24
CA SER A 5 -17.62 -14.56 -1.55
C SER A 5 -16.27 -15.23 -1.81
N LYS A 6 -15.98 -15.54 -3.08
CA LYS A 6 -14.67 -16.12 -3.47
C LYS A 6 -13.50 -15.26 -2.99
N LEU A 7 -13.73 -13.95 -2.88
CA LEU A 7 -12.75 -12.96 -2.44
C LEU A 7 -12.43 -13.11 -0.95
N ASP A 8 -13.46 -13.27 -0.10
CA ASP A 8 -13.28 -13.46 1.34
C ASP A 8 -12.50 -14.73 1.66
N ALA A 9 -12.74 -15.80 0.88
CA ALA A 9 -12.01 -17.06 1.03
C ALA A 9 -10.51 -16.91 0.69
N LEU A 10 -10.16 -16.06 -0.27
CA LEU A 10 -8.76 -15.75 -0.59
C LEU A 10 -8.11 -14.92 0.52
N PHE A 11 -8.82 -13.92 1.06
CA PHE A 11 -8.31 -13.12 2.17
C PHE A 11 -8.06 -13.93 3.44
N GLN A 12 -8.95 -14.86 3.80
CA GLN A 12 -8.72 -15.73 4.95
C GLN A 12 -7.47 -16.60 4.79
N ARG A 13 -7.21 -17.10 3.58
CA ARG A 13 -6.00 -17.87 3.29
C ARG A 13 -4.75 -17.00 3.37
N ALA A 14 -4.82 -15.77 2.88
CA ALA A 14 -3.70 -14.83 2.92
C ALA A 14 -3.33 -14.44 4.36
N GLN A 15 -4.31 -14.29 5.26
CA GLN A 15 -4.06 -13.95 6.68
C GLN A 15 -3.24 -15.00 7.44
N ALA A 16 -3.20 -16.26 6.97
CA ALA A 16 -2.39 -17.31 7.58
C ALA A 16 -0.92 -17.28 7.12
N LEU A 17 -0.58 -16.42 6.16
CA LEU A 17 0.76 -16.29 5.60
C LEU A 17 1.47 -15.07 6.20
N ASN A 18 2.80 -15.05 6.07
CA ASN A 18 3.58 -13.86 6.43
C ASN A 18 3.34 -12.75 5.39
N PRO A 19 3.27 -11.48 5.83
CA PRO A 19 3.16 -10.34 4.92
C PRO A 19 4.37 -10.28 3.99
N ILE A 20 4.12 -9.96 2.73
CA ILE A 20 5.16 -9.83 1.70
C ILE A 20 5.46 -8.37 1.40
N PRO A 21 6.71 -8.00 1.08
CA PRO A 21 7.02 -6.68 0.55
C PRO A 21 6.20 -6.40 -0.72
N ALA A 22 5.60 -5.22 -0.80
CA ALA A 22 4.82 -4.79 -1.96
C ALA A 22 5.18 -3.35 -2.32
N ALA A 23 5.66 -3.14 -3.55
CA ALA A 23 5.84 -1.82 -4.12
C ALA A 23 4.47 -1.20 -4.44
N VAL A 24 4.19 -0.04 -3.85
CA VAL A 24 2.98 0.75 -4.12
C VAL A 24 3.43 2.02 -4.81
N ILE A 25 3.23 2.05 -6.12
CA ILE A 25 3.76 3.08 -7.01
C ILE A 25 2.70 4.17 -7.17
N CYS A 26 3.13 5.42 -7.01
CA CYS A 26 2.33 6.64 -7.11
C CYS A 26 0.96 6.54 -6.39
N PRO A 27 0.92 6.24 -5.06
CA PRO A 27 -0.33 6.24 -4.29
C PRO A 27 -0.82 7.67 -4.02
N GLU A 28 -1.00 8.46 -5.08
CA GLU A 28 -1.30 9.89 -5.05
C GLU A 28 -2.81 10.17 -5.03
N SER A 29 -3.61 9.22 -4.51
CA SER A 29 -5.01 9.43 -4.19
C SER A 29 -5.35 8.88 -2.81
N ALA A 30 -6.33 9.49 -2.13
CA ALA A 30 -6.79 9.06 -0.80
C ALA A 30 -7.13 7.56 -0.77
N VAL A 31 -7.94 7.10 -1.73
CA VAL A 31 -8.37 5.70 -1.82
C VAL A 31 -7.19 4.75 -2.04
N ALA A 32 -6.21 5.12 -2.88
CA ALA A 32 -5.04 4.27 -3.12
C ALA A 32 -4.14 4.17 -1.88
N LEU A 33 -3.87 5.30 -1.22
CA LEU A 33 -3.04 5.33 -0.02
C LEU A 33 -3.73 4.62 1.15
N GLU A 34 -5.02 4.86 1.36
CA GLU A 34 -5.82 4.16 2.38
C GLU A 34 -5.84 2.65 2.14
N GLY A 35 -5.99 2.20 0.90
CA GLY A 35 -5.97 0.77 0.56
C GLY A 35 -4.63 0.12 0.88
N ALA A 36 -3.51 0.78 0.55
CA ALA A 36 -2.18 0.29 0.88
C ALA A 36 -1.94 0.21 2.40
N ILE A 37 -2.38 1.23 3.15
CA ILE A 37 -2.27 1.28 4.60
C ILE A 37 -3.15 0.19 5.24
N LEU A 38 -4.40 0.04 4.80
CA LEU A 38 -5.30 -0.99 5.31
C LEU A 38 -4.73 -2.40 5.08
N ALA A 39 -4.15 -2.65 3.90
CA ALA A 39 -3.50 -3.93 3.61
C ALA A 39 -2.27 -4.18 4.51
N ALA A 40 -1.55 -3.13 4.91
CA ALA A 40 -0.47 -3.22 5.87
C ALA A 40 -0.95 -3.47 7.31
N GLU A 41 -1.98 -2.73 7.75
CA GLU A 41 -2.63 -2.89 9.06
C GLU A 41 -3.18 -4.32 9.24
N GLN A 42 -3.67 -4.93 8.15
CA GLN A 42 -4.14 -6.31 8.11
C GLN A 42 -3.03 -7.37 7.97
N LYS A 43 -1.75 -6.95 7.95
CA LYS A 43 -0.58 -7.83 7.75
C LYS A 43 -0.65 -8.65 6.46
N ASN A 44 -1.27 -8.12 5.40
CA ASN A 44 -1.25 -8.73 4.08
C ASN A 44 0.04 -8.37 3.32
N ILE A 45 0.49 -7.12 3.45
CA ILE A 45 1.68 -6.61 2.77
C ILE A 45 2.57 -5.79 3.69
N ILE A 46 3.82 -5.60 3.29
CA ILE A 46 4.76 -4.60 3.83
C ILE A 46 4.94 -3.54 2.73
N PRO A 47 4.24 -2.40 2.79
CA PRO A 47 4.27 -1.40 1.72
C PRO A 47 5.64 -0.75 1.60
N ILE A 48 6.08 -0.60 0.36
CA ILE A 48 7.17 0.29 -0.05
C ILE A 48 6.51 1.35 -0.93
N LEU A 49 6.36 2.56 -0.40
CA LEU A 49 5.72 3.67 -1.10
C LEU A 49 6.74 4.31 -2.05
N ILE A 50 6.42 4.35 -3.34
CA ILE A 50 7.33 4.83 -4.39
C ILE A 50 6.62 5.95 -5.14
N GLY A 51 7.24 7.14 -5.23
CA GLY A 51 6.68 8.29 -5.93
C GLY A 51 7.10 9.61 -5.26
N GLU A 52 6.41 10.69 -5.60
CA GLU A 52 6.75 12.00 -5.06
C GLU A 52 6.39 12.10 -3.57
N ASN A 53 7.43 12.19 -2.74
CA ASN A 53 7.29 12.20 -1.29
C ASN A 53 6.34 13.31 -0.79
N ALA A 54 6.43 14.50 -1.38
CA ALA A 54 5.60 15.64 -1.03
C ALA A 54 4.10 15.37 -1.28
N LYS A 55 3.75 14.76 -2.42
CA LYS A 55 2.35 14.44 -2.76
C LYS A 55 1.81 13.35 -1.84
N ILE A 56 2.56 12.26 -1.63
CA ILE A 56 2.15 11.15 -0.77
C ILE A 56 1.95 11.62 0.69
N LYS A 57 2.86 12.44 1.22
CA LYS A 57 2.73 13.02 2.56
C LYS A 57 1.54 13.96 2.69
N LYS A 58 1.28 14.78 1.67
CA LYS A 58 0.13 15.69 1.66
C LYS A 58 -1.17 14.89 1.77
N ILE A 59 -1.31 13.82 0.98
CA ILE A 59 -2.51 12.98 1.02
C ILE A 59 -2.62 12.26 2.36
N ALA A 60 -1.51 11.74 2.90
CA ALA A 60 -1.49 11.11 4.23
C ALA A 60 -2.01 12.05 5.32
N GLN A 61 -1.62 13.33 5.26
CA GLN A 61 -2.12 14.37 6.16
C GLN A 61 -3.61 14.64 5.94
N GLU A 62 -4.06 14.75 4.69
CA GLU A 62 -5.47 14.97 4.34
C GLU A 62 -6.40 13.85 4.85
N ILE A 63 -5.94 12.59 4.79
CA ILE A 63 -6.69 11.42 5.31
C ILE A 63 -6.42 11.11 6.79
N GLY A 64 -5.57 11.90 7.46
CA GLY A 64 -5.22 11.72 8.87
C GLY A 64 -4.51 10.40 9.19
N LYS A 65 -3.75 9.84 8.24
CA LYS A 65 -3.01 8.59 8.42
C LYS A 65 -1.51 8.86 8.60
N ASP A 66 -0.90 8.13 9.53
CA ASP A 66 0.56 8.13 9.68
C ASP A 66 1.20 7.13 8.71
N ILE A 67 2.18 7.61 7.95
CA ILE A 67 2.96 6.82 6.99
C ILE A 67 4.44 6.72 7.37
N SER A 68 4.84 7.24 8.53
CA SER A 68 6.22 7.25 9.00
C SER A 68 6.84 5.86 9.18
N GLY A 69 5.99 4.85 9.41
CA GLY A 69 6.40 3.45 9.54
C GLY A 69 6.64 2.71 8.22
N TYR A 70 6.33 3.31 7.06
CA TYR A 70 6.51 2.67 5.76
C TYR A 70 7.81 3.09 5.09
N ARG A 71 8.41 2.16 4.34
CA ARG A 71 9.57 2.49 3.51
C ARG A 71 9.10 3.41 2.39
N MET A 72 9.87 4.47 2.13
CA MET A 72 9.58 5.44 1.09
C MET A 72 10.76 5.58 0.13
N ILE A 73 10.46 5.58 -1.17
CA ILE A 73 11.42 5.80 -2.25
C ILE A 73 10.95 7.03 -3.02
N ASP A 74 11.66 8.15 -2.83
CA ASP A 74 11.31 9.42 -3.45
C ASP A 74 11.85 9.49 -4.87
N VAL A 75 10.94 9.47 -5.84
CA VAL A 75 11.24 9.44 -7.27
C VAL A 75 10.15 10.23 -8.01
N PRO A 76 10.52 11.00 -9.06
CA PRO A 76 9.53 11.63 -9.92
C PRO A 76 8.54 10.61 -10.48
N GLU A 77 7.28 11.00 -10.65
CA GLU A 77 6.20 10.14 -11.15
C GLU A 77 6.60 9.41 -12.45
N GLU A 78 7.31 10.11 -13.35
CA GLU A 78 7.75 9.57 -14.64
C GLU A 78 8.78 8.43 -14.52
N LYS A 79 9.49 8.33 -13.38
CA LYS A 79 10.51 7.31 -13.11
C LYS A 79 10.09 6.29 -12.06
N ALA A 80 8.93 6.49 -11.43
CA ALA A 80 8.49 5.69 -10.30
C ALA A 80 8.29 4.21 -10.67
N ALA A 81 7.79 3.93 -11.87
CA ALA A 81 7.61 2.57 -12.37
C ALA A 81 8.94 1.82 -12.59
N GLU A 82 9.95 2.51 -13.11
CA GLU A 82 11.27 1.91 -13.38
C GLU A 82 12.00 1.57 -12.08
N GLU A 83 11.94 2.46 -11.10
CA GLU A 83 12.59 2.26 -9.79
C GLU A 83 11.94 1.15 -8.95
N ALA A 84 10.68 0.79 -9.24
CA ALA A 84 9.96 -0.27 -8.55
C ALA A 84 10.34 -1.70 -9.00
N ILE A 85 11.06 -1.86 -10.13
CA ILE A 85 11.38 -3.16 -10.73
C ILE A 85 12.78 -3.66 -10.31
N LYS A 86 13.54 -2.87 -9.57
CA LYS A 86 14.89 -3.21 -9.09
C LYS A 86 14.87 -4.12 -7.86
#